data_AF-A0A7W8W1R9-F1
#
_entry.id   AF-A0A7W8W1R9-F1
#
_cell.length_a   1.000
_cell.length_b   1.000
_cell.length_c   1.000
_cell.angle_alpha   90.00
_cell.angle_beta   90.00
_cell.angle_gamma   90.00
#
_symmetry.space_group_name_H-M   'P 1'
#
loop_
_entity.id
_entity.type
_entity.pdbx_description
1 polymer ?
#
loop_
_entity_poly.entity_id
_entity_poly.type
_entity_poly.pdbx_seq_one_letter_code
_entity_poly.pdbx_strand_id
1 'polypeptide(L)'
;MDYAHNDRYARGWDKLREIDGSAGEQVIAALAPVAPEFGRLLIEFGFGDIYSRPQLDLRTREIATIASLATLGCAQPQLKVHIEAALNVGCTREQIVEVFMQMALYAGFPAALNALFAAREIFEAKDREGQAAYAAWAG
;
A
#
# COMPACT_ATOMS: atom_id res chain seq x y z
N MET A 1 -33.12 -1.96 10.69
CA MET A 1 -32.49 -2.43 9.44
C MET A 1 -31.03 -2.00 9.50
N ASP A 2 -30.09 -2.90 9.81
CA ASP A 2 -28.67 -2.52 9.97
C ASP A 2 -27.68 -3.66 9.64
N TYR A 3 -28.12 -4.67 8.89
CA TYR A 3 -27.33 -5.89 8.67
C TYR A 3 -26.26 -5.77 7.56
N ALA A 4 -26.28 -4.71 6.74
CA ALA A 4 -25.38 -4.57 5.58
C ALA A 4 -24.14 -3.69 5.84
N HIS A 5 -24.17 -2.78 6.82
CA HIS A 5 -23.03 -1.91 7.13
C HIS A 5 -21.92 -2.66 7.88
N ASN A 6 -22.29 -3.56 8.80
CA ASN A 6 -21.32 -4.28 9.63
C ASN A 6 -20.47 -5.27 8.80
N ASP A 7 -21.03 -5.83 7.73
CA ASP A 7 -20.33 -6.75 6.82
C ASP A 7 -19.24 -6.04 6.00
N ARG A 8 -19.51 -4.84 5.47
CA ARG A 8 -18.52 -4.06 4.67
C ARG A 8 -17.34 -3.61 5.52
N TYR A 9 -17.60 -3.12 6.73
CA TYR A 9 -16.55 -2.64 7.63
C TYR A 9 -15.65 -3.77 8.12
N ALA A 10 -16.22 -4.89 8.57
CA ALA A 10 -15.45 -6.05 9.02
C ALA A 10 -14.59 -6.64 7.89
N ARG A 11 -15.19 -6.88 6.71
CA ARG A 11 -14.46 -7.34 5.53
C ARG A 11 -13.35 -6.38 5.12
N GLY A 12 -13.62 -5.08 5.17
CA GLY A 12 -12.63 -4.04 4.89
C GLY A 12 -11.45 -4.08 5.84
N TRP A 13 -11.69 -4.27 7.14
CA TRP A 13 -10.61 -4.40 8.12
C TRP A 13 -9.75 -5.63 7.89
N ASP A 14 -10.36 -6.79 7.63
CA ASP A 14 -9.63 -8.02 7.35
C ASP A 14 -8.77 -7.85 6.10
N LYS A 15 -9.33 -7.22 5.07
CA LYS A 15 -8.61 -6.95 3.82
C LYS A 15 -7.47 -5.94 3.99
N LEU A 16 -7.66 -4.87 4.78
CA LEU A 16 -6.59 -3.93 5.11
C LEU A 16 -5.44 -4.64 5.83
N ARG A 17 -5.73 -5.51 6.79
CA ARG A 17 -4.68 -6.25 7.52
C ARG A 17 -3.90 -7.21 6.63
N GLU A 18 -4.58 -7.83 5.67
CA GLU A 18 -3.95 -8.70 4.68
C GLU A 18 -3.00 -7.94 3.74
N ILE A 19 -3.35 -6.70 3.37
CA ILE A 19 -2.59 -5.89 2.39
C ILE A 19 -1.53 -5.04 3.09
N ASP A 20 -1.95 -4.16 4.00
CA ASP A 20 -1.11 -3.10 4.56
C ASP A 20 -0.59 -3.44 5.97
N GLY A 21 -1.20 -4.43 6.65
CA GLY A 21 -0.85 -4.78 8.01
C GLY A 21 -0.86 -3.58 8.96
N SER A 22 0.20 -3.42 9.75
CA SER A 22 0.33 -2.35 10.73
C SER A 22 0.42 -0.95 10.09
N ALA A 23 0.89 -0.83 8.85
CA ALA A 23 0.96 0.47 8.16
C ALA A 23 -0.44 1.01 7.86
N GLY A 24 -1.35 0.15 7.41
CA GLY A 24 -2.75 0.53 7.17
C GLY A 24 -3.46 0.93 8.46
N GLU A 25 -3.23 0.19 9.55
CA GLU A 25 -3.80 0.51 10.87
C GLU A 25 -3.35 1.90 11.37
N GLN A 26 -2.07 2.25 11.14
CA GLN A 26 -1.54 3.57 11.49
C GLN A 26 -2.19 4.70 10.68
N VAL A 27 -2.47 4.49 9.38
CA VAL A 27 -3.18 5.47 8.55
C VAL A 27 -4.58 5.75 9.11
N ILE A 28 -5.32 4.71 9.48
CA ILE A 28 -6.66 4.87 10.05
C ILE A 28 -6.61 5.56 11.42
N ALA A 29 -5.65 5.19 12.26
CA ALA A 29 -5.44 5.84 13.55
C ALA A 29 -5.09 7.33 13.41
N ALA A 30 -4.24 7.68 12.43
CA ALA A 30 -3.86 9.06 12.15
C ALA A 30 -5.05 9.90 11.63
N LEU A 31 -6.02 9.29 10.96
CA LEU A 31 -7.24 9.95 10.51
C LEU A 31 -8.28 10.16 11.62
N ALA A 32 -8.29 9.33 12.66
CA ALA A 32 -9.28 9.41 13.73
C ALA A 32 -9.47 10.81 14.36
N PRO A 33 -8.42 11.60 14.67
CA PRO A 33 -8.60 12.95 15.22
C PRO A 33 -8.98 14.01 14.18
N VAL A 34 -8.87 13.74 12.87
CA VAL A 34 -9.06 14.73 11.81
C VAL A 34 -10.35 14.49 11.03
N ALA A 35 -10.58 13.25 10.60
CA ALA A 35 -11.67 12.86 9.72
C ALA A 35 -12.05 11.38 9.94
N PRO A 36 -12.64 11.01 11.09
CA PRO A 36 -12.96 9.62 11.41
C PRO A 36 -13.91 8.96 10.40
N GLU A 37 -14.89 9.71 9.88
CA GLU A 37 -15.80 9.21 8.84
C GLU A 37 -15.09 8.93 7.51
N PHE A 38 -14.00 9.66 7.21
CA PHE A 38 -13.18 9.37 6.04
C PHE A 38 -12.35 8.10 6.25
N GLY A 39 -11.83 7.89 7.47
CA GLY A 39 -11.23 6.61 7.86
C GLY A 39 -12.20 5.44 7.70
N ARG A 40 -13.46 5.62 8.11
CA ARG A 40 -14.52 4.63 7.88
C ARG A 40 -14.77 4.37 6.39
N LEU A 41 -14.81 5.42 5.57
CA LEU A 41 -14.99 5.30 4.13
C LEU A 41 -13.86 4.51 3.46
N LEU A 42 -12.60 4.74 3.86
CA LEU A 42 -11.46 3.97 3.37
C LEU A 42 -11.63 2.48 3.65
N ILE A 43 -12.06 2.12 4.86
CA ILE A 43 -12.29 0.73 5.26
C ILE A 43 -13.44 0.11 4.48
N GLU A 44 -14.63 0.70 4.53
CA GLU A 44 -15.82 0.08 3.94
C GLU A 44 -15.75 0.04 2.41
N PHE A 45 -15.38 1.15 1.78
CA PHE A 45 -15.38 1.27 0.33
C PHE A 45 -14.06 0.80 -0.28
N GLY A 46 -12.94 1.37 0.15
CA GLY A 46 -11.62 1.03 -0.38
C GLY A 46 -11.32 -0.45 -0.21
N PHE A 47 -11.28 -0.92 1.04
CA PHE A 47 -10.95 -2.31 1.32
C PHE A 47 -12.14 -3.26 1.18
N GLY A 48 -13.28 -2.89 1.76
CA GLY A 48 -14.47 -3.74 1.82
C GLY A 48 -15.14 -3.96 0.47
N ASP A 49 -15.16 -2.97 -0.43
CA ASP A 49 -15.87 -3.10 -1.71
C ASP A 49 -14.95 -3.20 -2.92
N ILE A 50 -13.81 -2.51 -2.95
CA ILE A 50 -12.93 -2.48 -4.13
C ILE A 50 -11.86 -3.57 -4.06
N TYR A 51 -11.05 -3.60 -3.00
CA TYR A 51 -9.96 -4.57 -2.87
C TYR A 51 -10.44 -6.00 -2.58
N SER A 52 -11.63 -6.17 -2.01
CA SER A 52 -12.21 -7.49 -1.74
C SER A 52 -12.79 -8.20 -2.97
N ARG A 53 -12.78 -7.56 -4.15
CA ARG A 53 -13.34 -8.14 -5.37
C ARG A 53 -12.43 -9.22 -5.97
N PRO A 54 -12.97 -10.35 -6.46
CA PRO A 54 -12.16 -11.51 -6.84
C PRO A 54 -11.56 -11.43 -8.26
N GLN A 55 -11.90 -10.41 -9.06
CA GLN A 55 -11.49 -10.39 -10.48
C GLN A 55 -10.00 -10.13 -10.69
N LEU A 56 -9.32 -9.52 -9.73
CA LEU A 56 -7.88 -9.29 -9.73
C LEU A 56 -7.32 -9.71 -8.37
N ASP A 57 -6.19 -10.41 -8.39
CA ASP A 57 -5.44 -10.71 -7.18
C ASP A 57 -4.80 -9.44 -6.59
N LEU A 58 -4.36 -9.54 -5.33
CA LEU A 58 -3.82 -8.38 -4.61
C LEU A 58 -2.52 -7.86 -5.22
N ARG A 59 -1.67 -8.75 -5.73
CA ARG A 59 -0.43 -8.39 -6.44
C ARG A 59 -0.72 -7.48 -7.63
N THR A 60 -1.69 -7.86 -8.47
CA THR A 60 -2.08 -7.09 -9.66
C THR A 60 -2.71 -5.76 -9.26
N ARG A 61 -3.49 -5.72 -8.17
CA ARG A 61 -4.06 -4.48 -7.64
C ARG A 61 -2.99 -3.52 -7.18
N GLU A 62 -2.03 -3.99 -6.37
CA GLU A 62 -0.95 -3.13 -5.89
C GLU A 62 -0.04 -2.66 -7.03
N ILE A 63 0.23 -3.50 -8.03
CA ILE A 63 0.94 -3.07 -9.26
C ILE A 63 0.21 -1.90 -9.93
N ALA A 64 -1.12 -1.99 -10.10
CA ALA A 64 -1.91 -0.92 -10.68
C ALA A 64 -1.90 0.35 -9.81
N THR A 65 -1.99 0.19 -8.48
CA THR A 65 -1.97 1.29 -7.52
C THR A 65 -0.63 2.03 -7.53
N ILE A 66 0.50 1.32 -7.43
CA ILE A 66 1.82 1.97 -7.43
C ILE A 66 2.14 2.61 -8.79
N ALA A 67 1.70 2.01 -9.91
CA ALA A 67 1.83 2.62 -11.22
C ALA A 67 1.05 3.94 -11.26
N SER A 68 -0.21 3.94 -10.83
CA SER A 68 -1.04 5.15 -10.78
C SER A 68 -0.42 6.23 -9.88
N LEU A 69 0.04 5.87 -8.68
CA LEU A 69 0.67 6.82 -7.75
C LEU A 69 1.99 7.38 -8.27
N ALA A 70 2.79 6.56 -8.95
CA ALA A 70 3.99 7.02 -9.65
C ALA A 70 3.64 8.05 -10.73
N THR A 71 2.59 7.80 -11.54
CA THR A 71 2.17 8.76 -12.58
C THR A 71 1.64 10.08 -12.02
N LEU A 72 1.03 10.08 -10.83
CA LEU A 72 0.60 11.32 -10.17
C LEU A 72 1.79 12.22 -9.80
N GLY A 73 2.95 11.64 -9.49
CA GLY A 73 4.21 12.35 -9.29
C GLY A 73 4.32 13.21 -8.01
N CYS A 74 3.21 13.42 -7.28
CA CYS A 74 3.14 14.27 -6.08
C CYS A 74 2.52 13.57 -4.84
N ALA A 75 2.30 12.26 -4.90
CA ALA A 75 1.67 11.46 -3.85
C ALA A 75 2.66 10.52 -3.14
N GLN A 76 3.89 11.00 -2.85
CA GLN A 76 4.98 10.18 -2.29
C GLN A 76 4.62 9.47 -0.98
N PRO A 77 3.91 10.09 0.00
CA PRO A 77 3.51 9.38 1.21
C PRO A 77 2.64 8.16 0.92
N GLN A 78 1.66 8.29 0.02
CA GLN A 78 0.77 7.20 -0.37
C GLN A 78 1.52 6.16 -1.20
N LEU A 79 2.40 6.59 -2.11
CA LEU A 79 3.22 5.68 -2.90
C LEU A 79 4.08 4.78 -2.00
N LYS A 80 4.68 5.33 -0.94
CA LYS A 80 5.48 4.57 0.03
C LYS A 80 4.65 3.50 0.74
N VAL A 81 3.47 3.85 1.23
CA VAL A 81 2.53 2.89 1.84
C VAL A 81 2.22 1.75 0.87
N HIS A 82 1.91 2.06 -0.39
CA HIS A 82 1.57 1.05 -1.38
C HIS A 82 2.77 0.23 -1.91
N ILE A 83 4.00 0.75 -1.82
CA ILE A 83 5.21 -0.06 -2.06
C ILE A 83 5.38 -1.11 -0.96
N GLU A 84 5.14 -0.75 0.31
CA GLU A 84 5.13 -1.71 1.40
C GLU A 84 4.01 -2.75 1.23
N ALA A 85 2.80 -2.30 0.90
CA ALA A 85 1.66 -3.16 0.61
C ALA A 85 1.97 -4.15 -0.52
N ALA A 86 2.55 -3.67 -1.63
CA ALA A 86 2.98 -4.50 -2.75
C ALA A 86 3.93 -5.62 -2.30
N LEU A 87 4.93 -5.30 -1.45
CA LEU A 87 5.85 -6.30 -0.90
C LEU A 87 5.12 -7.31 0.00
N ASN A 88 4.19 -6.84 0.85
CA ASN A 88 3.41 -7.69 1.75
C ASN A 88 2.55 -8.71 0.99
N VAL A 89 1.95 -8.30 -0.13
CA VAL A 89 1.15 -9.18 -1.00
C VAL A 89 2.00 -9.97 -2.01
N GLY A 90 3.33 -9.90 -1.87
CA GLY A 90 4.28 -10.77 -2.54
C GLY A 90 4.81 -10.26 -3.89
N CYS A 91 4.71 -8.97 -4.21
CA CYS A 91 5.54 -8.39 -5.27
C CYS A 91 7.02 -8.47 -4.90
N THR A 92 7.90 -8.67 -5.87
CA THR A 92 9.35 -8.54 -5.65
C THR A 92 9.83 -7.11 -5.85
N ARG A 93 11.02 -6.78 -5.32
CA ARG A 93 11.63 -5.45 -5.53
C ARG A 93 11.85 -5.18 -7.01
N GLU A 94 12.25 -6.20 -7.77
CA GLU A 94 12.48 -6.13 -9.21
C GLU A 94 11.19 -5.82 -9.96
N GLN A 95 10.06 -6.47 -9.59
CA GLN A 95 8.76 -6.17 -10.18
C GLN A 95 8.33 -4.73 -9.95
N ILE A 96 8.53 -4.20 -8.73
CA ILE A 96 8.22 -2.82 -8.38
C ILE A 96 9.09 -1.84 -9.19
N VAL A 97 10.39 -2.11 -9.30
CA VAL A 97 11.33 -1.30 -10.08
C VAL A 97 10.96 -1.31 -11.57
N GLU A 98 10.62 -2.46 -12.14
CA GLU A 98 10.16 -2.58 -13.53
C GLU A 98 8.92 -1.72 -13.81
N VAL A 99 7.93 -1.74 -12.92
CA VAL A 99 6.74 -0.89 -13.04
C VAL A 99 7.13 0.59 -13.11
N PHE A 100 8.01 1.06 -12.23
CA PHE A 100 8.41 2.47 -12.20
C PHE A 100 9.30 2.87 -13.39
N MET A 101 10.17 1.99 -13.87
CA MET A 101 10.92 2.22 -15.11
C MET A 101 9.97 2.33 -16.30
N GLN A 102 8.96 1.46 -16.38
CA GLN A 102 7.93 1.52 -17.42
C GLN A 102 7.14 2.84 -17.35
N MET A 103 6.88 3.39 -16.16
CA MET A 103 6.18 4.67 -16.02
C MET A 103 6.95 5.86 -16.62
N ALA A 104 8.27 5.75 -16.86
CA ALA A 104 9.02 6.78 -17.56
C ALA A 104 8.49 7.02 -19.00
N LEU A 105 7.94 5.99 -19.65
CA LEU A 105 7.32 6.12 -20.98
C LEU A 105 6.00 6.90 -20.95
N TYR A 106 5.20 6.73 -19.89
CA TYR A 106 3.84 7.27 -19.84
C TYR A 106 3.74 8.60 -19.08
N ALA A 107 4.57 8.80 -18.05
CA ALA A 107 4.54 9.98 -17.18
C ALA A 107 5.87 10.77 -17.19
N GLY A 108 6.87 10.31 -17.95
CA GLY A 108 8.18 10.95 -18.04
C GLY A 108 9.14 10.58 -16.91
N PHE A 109 10.43 10.85 -17.16
CA PHE A 109 11.52 10.54 -16.22
C PHE A 109 11.35 11.16 -14.82
N PRO A 110 10.88 12.41 -14.64
CA PRO A 110 10.74 12.98 -13.30
C PRO A 110 9.81 12.17 -12.37
N ALA A 111 8.67 11.71 -12.90
CA ALA A 111 7.71 10.89 -12.15
C ALA A 111 8.30 9.52 -11.79
N ALA A 112 8.95 8.86 -12.75
CA ALA A 112 9.63 7.59 -12.54
C ALA A 112 10.77 7.69 -11.51
N LEU A 113 11.60 8.74 -11.58
CA LEU A 113 12.69 8.97 -10.63
C LEU A 113 12.17 9.19 -9.22
N ASN A 114 11.11 10.01 -9.05
CA ASN A 114 10.47 10.20 -7.76
C ASN A 114 9.98 8.87 -7.16
N ALA A 115 9.40 8.00 -7.99
CA ALA A 115 8.93 6.69 -7.55
C ALA A 115 10.07 5.73 -7.20
N LEU A 116 11.14 5.70 -8.01
CA LEU A 116 12.33 4.89 -7.75
C LEU A 116 13.05 5.30 -6.45
N PHE A 117 13.14 6.60 -6.16
CA PHE A 117 13.70 7.07 -4.89
C PHE A 117 12.81 6.72 -3.69
N ALA A 118 11.49 6.82 -3.84
CA ALA A 118 10.56 6.34 -2.81
C ALA A 118 10.71 4.82 -2.56
N ALA A 119 10.87 4.03 -3.62
CA ALA A 119 11.11 2.59 -3.52
C ALA A 119 12.41 2.27 -2.79
N ARG A 120 13.50 2.96 -3.12
CA ARG A 120 14.79 2.82 -2.44
C ARG A 120 14.64 3.04 -0.93
N GLU A 121 13.96 4.10 -0.52
CA GLU A 121 13.77 4.40 0.91
C GLU A 121 13.03 3.28 1.65
N ILE A 122 11.99 2.69 1.03
CA ILE A 122 11.25 1.56 1.61
C ILE A 122 12.11 0.30 1.66
N PHE A 123 12.86 0.00 0.60
CA PHE A 123 13.73 -1.18 0.56
C PHE A 123 14.81 -1.12 1.65
N GLU A 124 15.45 0.04 1.81
CA GLU A 124 16.43 0.27 2.86
C GLU A 124 15.81 0.16 4.27
N ALA A 125 14.57 0.63 4.46
CA ALA A 125 13.85 0.47 5.73
C ALA A 125 13.60 -1.01 6.06
N LYS A 126 13.10 -1.79 5.08
CA LYS A 126 12.86 -3.23 5.24
C LYS A 126 14.15 -4.02 5.50
N ASP A 127 15.25 -3.64 4.86
CA ASP A 127 16.55 -4.26 5.10
C ASP A 127 17.03 -4.03 6.54
N ARG A 128 16.87 -2.80 7.06
CA ARG A 128 17.19 -2.48 8.47
C ARG A 128 16.31 -3.25 9.45
N GLU A 129 15.00 -3.34 9.19
CA GLU A 129 14.06 -4.12 10.00
C GLU A 129 14.46 -5.60 10.06
N GLY A 130 14.79 -6.20 8.91
CA GLY A 130 15.25 -7.60 8.83
C GLY A 130 16.55 -7.84 9.60
N GLN A 131 17.51 -6.92 9.50
CA GLN A 131 18.77 -7.00 10.26
C GLN A 131 18.55 -6.88 11.76
N ALA A 132 17.69 -5.96 12.20
CA ALA A 132 17.36 -5.78 13.61
C ALA A 132 16.65 -7.02 14.19
N ALA A 133 15.69 -7.60 13.45
CA ALA A 133 15.00 -8.81 13.84
C ALA A 133 15.96 -10.00 13.99
N TYR A 134 16.90 -10.16 13.05
CA TYR A 134 17.93 -11.19 13.14
C TYR A 134 18.86 -10.98 14.35
N ALA A 135 19.33 -9.75 14.58
CA ALA A 135 20.19 -9.43 15.71
C ALA A 135 19.51 -9.68 17.07
N ALA A 136 18.21 -9.37 17.19
CA ALA A 136 17.42 -9.63 18.39
C ALA A 136 17.19 -11.12 18.66
N TRP A 137 17.18 -11.96 17.62
CA TRP A 137 17.07 -13.42 17.77
C TRP A 137 18.42 -14.10 18.07
N ALA A 138 19.52 -13.55 17.53
CA ALA A 138 20.85 -14.13 17.63
C ALA A 138 21.63 -13.76 18.91
N GLY A 139 21.13 -12.80 19.71
CA GLY A 139 21.72 -12.34 20.98
C GLY A 139 20.93 -12.79 22.19
#